data_AF-A0A3D5IYJ8-F1
#
_entry.id   AF-A0A3D5IYJ8-F1
#
_cell.length_a   1.000
_cell.length_b   1.000
_cell.length_c   1.000
_cell.angle_alpha   90.00
_cell.angle_beta   90.00
_cell.angle_gamma   90.00
#
_symmetry.space_group_name_H-M   'P 1'
#
loop_
_entity.id
_entity.type
_entity.pdbx_description
1 polymer ?
#
loop_
_entity_poly.entity_id
_entity_poly.type
_entity_poly.pdbx_seq_one_letter_code
_entity_poly.pdbx_strand_id
1 'polypeptide(L)'
;MKTLRILSIVTLILLSSCDPPFHSEPEFVGYNLYLSFQDIAGNDLVKEIELNDSSRSVKDALYTLDIIISEPCWNWDNDIYNAPARPGFEPDVNRPTFGLSRYNEYSYLTNQFGLPIDDCPKQEMLTYKIKCPYIFGDGAVHELVTYWEIPNERNPSAKCYRITFEGNEVTPSPMDKYDYNYTAAIILE
;
A
#
# COMPACT_ATOMS: atom_id res chain seq x y z
N MET A 1 -47.25 50.05 19.22
CA MET A 1 -45.79 49.84 19.09
C MET A 1 -45.19 49.48 20.44
N LYS A 2 -44.81 48.22 20.66
CA LYS A 2 -43.80 47.82 21.67
C LYS A 2 -43.00 46.68 21.05
N THR A 3 -41.89 47.06 20.44
CA THR A 3 -40.93 46.19 19.77
C THR A 3 -39.94 45.62 20.78
N LEU A 4 -39.63 44.34 20.56
CA LEU A 4 -38.40 43.62 20.91
C LEU A 4 -38.01 43.51 22.40
N ARG A 5 -38.28 42.32 22.95
CA ARG A 5 -37.34 41.60 23.85
C ARG A 5 -37.01 40.24 23.24
N ILE A 6 -36.37 40.26 22.07
CA ILE A 6 -35.70 39.10 21.47
C ILE A 6 -34.21 39.44 21.43
N LEU A 7 -33.59 39.51 22.61
CA LEU A 7 -32.17 39.83 22.77
C LEU A 7 -31.67 39.06 24.00
N SER A 8 -31.80 37.73 23.96
CA SER A 8 -31.16 36.84 24.95
C SER A 8 -30.88 35.43 24.45
N ILE A 9 -31.29 35.06 23.23
CA ILE A 9 -31.03 33.71 22.69
C ILE A 9 -29.85 33.71 21.71
N VAL A 10 -29.48 34.86 21.14
CA VAL A 10 -28.42 34.93 20.10
C VAL A 10 -27.00 34.89 20.70
N THR A 11 -26.83 35.20 21.99
CA THR A 11 -25.50 35.20 22.63
C THR A 11 -25.00 33.82 23.06
N LEU A 12 -25.86 32.79 23.12
CA LEU A 12 -25.42 31.41 23.42
C LEU A 12 -24.95 30.62 22.19
N ILE A 13 -25.20 31.12 20.98
CA ILE A 13 -24.81 30.44 19.73
C ILE A 13 -23.37 30.79 19.32
N LEU A 14 -22.74 31.78 19.97
CA LEU A 14 -21.40 32.25 19.61
C LEU A 14 -20.25 31.57 20.37
N LEU A 15 -20.54 30.61 21.26
CA LEU A 15 -19.51 29.83 21.98
C LEU A 15 -19.52 28.35 21.64
N SER A 16 -20.33 27.93 20.66
CA SER A 16 -20.27 26.58 20.08
C SER A 16 -19.45 26.56 18.78
N SER A 17 -18.42 27.40 18.64
CA SER A 17 -17.29 26.99 17.79
C SER A 17 -16.50 25.96 18.58
N CYS A 18 -17.02 24.73 18.61
CA CYS A 18 -16.11 23.61 18.61
C CYS A 18 -15.29 23.79 17.34
N ASP A 19 -14.08 24.34 17.47
CA ASP A 19 -13.05 24.02 16.51
C ASP A 19 -13.11 22.50 16.35
N PRO A 20 -13.29 21.97 15.13
CA PRO A 20 -13.19 20.53 14.95
C PRO A 20 -11.86 20.13 15.61
N PRO A 21 -11.86 19.10 16.46
CA PRO A 21 -10.66 18.70 17.18
C PRO A 21 -9.55 18.64 16.15
N PHE A 22 -8.41 19.28 16.42
CA PHE A 22 -7.23 19.20 15.56
C PHE A 22 -7.03 17.73 15.21
N HIS A 23 -7.49 17.31 14.03
CA HIS A 23 -7.47 15.93 13.64
C HIS A 23 -6.03 15.65 13.28
N SER A 24 -5.29 15.02 14.20
CA SER A 24 -3.97 14.48 13.91
C SER A 24 -4.08 13.59 12.68
N GLU A 25 -3.07 13.64 11.81
CA GLU A 25 -2.98 12.68 10.70
C GLU A 25 -3.11 11.25 11.26
N PRO A 26 -3.95 10.41 10.63
CA PRO A 26 -4.13 9.03 11.09
C PRO A 26 -2.80 8.30 11.01
N GLU A 27 -2.52 7.49 12.03
CA GLU A 27 -1.26 6.77 12.08
C GLU A 27 -1.33 5.48 11.25
N PHE A 28 -0.26 5.15 10.54
CA PHE A 28 -0.22 4.02 9.63
C PHE A 28 1.09 3.25 9.67
N VAL A 29 1.05 1.95 9.38
CA VAL A 29 2.23 1.15 9.08
C VAL A 29 2.42 1.11 7.57
N GLY A 30 3.57 1.57 7.08
CA GLY A 30 3.91 1.53 5.66
C GLY A 30 4.56 0.21 5.23
N TYR A 31 4.12 -0.35 4.12
CA TYR A 31 4.69 -1.55 3.50
C TYR A 31 5.16 -1.19 2.09
N ASN A 32 6.47 -1.17 1.87
CA ASN A 32 7.06 -0.76 0.60
C ASN A 32 7.94 -1.87 0.02
N LEU A 33 7.47 -2.47 -1.06
CA LEU A 33 8.11 -3.61 -1.70
C LEU A 33 8.42 -3.33 -3.17
N TYR A 34 9.64 -3.66 -3.58
CA TYR A 34 10.17 -3.49 -4.93
C TYR A 34 10.65 -4.86 -5.43
N LEU A 35 9.91 -5.46 -6.35
CA LEU A 35 10.21 -6.78 -6.90
C LEU A 35 10.82 -6.65 -8.29
N SER A 36 12.06 -7.10 -8.47
CA SER A 36 12.59 -7.39 -9.80
C SER A 36 12.38 -8.87 -10.11
N PHE A 37 11.93 -9.15 -11.33
CA PHE A 37 11.85 -10.50 -11.86
C PHE A 37 12.91 -10.64 -12.94
N GLN A 38 13.70 -11.70 -12.87
CA GLN A 38 14.82 -11.93 -13.78
C GLN A 38 14.79 -13.37 -14.28
N ASP A 39 15.25 -13.60 -15.50
CA ASP A 39 15.52 -14.96 -15.97
C ASP A 39 16.86 -15.49 -15.43
N ILE A 40 17.16 -16.76 -15.68
CA ILE A 40 18.43 -17.41 -15.29
C ILE A 40 19.69 -16.75 -15.88
N ALA A 41 19.56 -15.94 -16.93
CA ALA A 41 20.65 -15.20 -17.54
C ALA A 41 20.82 -13.78 -16.93
N GLY A 42 19.94 -13.40 -15.99
CA GLY A 42 19.94 -12.09 -15.34
C GLY A 42 19.24 -11.00 -16.16
N ASN A 43 18.47 -11.37 -17.20
CA ASN A 43 17.69 -10.40 -17.95
C ASN A 43 16.48 -9.96 -17.14
N ASP A 44 16.24 -8.64 -17.10
CA ASP A 44 15.09 -8.03 -16.44
C ASP A 44 13.79 -8.34 -17.22
N LEU A 45 12.88 -9.06 -16.57
CA LEU A 45 11.57 -9.47 -17.10
C LEU A 45 10.46 -8.43 -16.84
N VAL A 46 10.73 -7.40 -16.06
CA VAL A 46 9.80 -6.29 -15.78
C VAL A 46 10.02 -5.15 -16.79
N LYS A 47 11.21 -5.12 -17.41
CA LYS A 47 11.56 -4.13 -18.44
C LYS A 47 10.50 -4.13 -19.54
N GLU A 48 10.01 -2.95 -19.90
CA GLU A 48 9.01 -2.73 -20.98
C GLU A 48 7.57 -3.18 -20.68
N ILE A 49 7.25 -3.52 -19.44
CA ILE A 49 5.85 -3.76 -19.06
C ILE A 49 4.98 -2.52 -19.37
N GLU A 50 3.81 -2.75 -19.98
CA GLU A 50 2.93 -1.65 -20.35
C GLU A 50 2.34 -0.97 -19.12
N LEU A 51 2.26 0.37 -19.19
CA LEU A 51 1.71 1.21 -18.13
C LEU A 51 0.36 1.78 -18.53
N ASN A 52 -0.45 2.11 -17.54
CA ASN A 52 -1.57 3.02 -17.73
C ASN A 52 -1.04 4.43 -18.00
N ASP A 53 -1.49 5.05 -19.10
CA ASP A 53 -1.00 6.34 -19.62
C ASP A 53 -1.05 7.48 -18.59
N SER A 54 -1.91 7.36 -17.57
CA SER A 54 -2.20 8.41 -16.58
C SER A 54 -1.55 8.20 -15.20
N SER A 55 -1.08 7.00 -14.83
CA SER A 55 -0.78 6.71 -13.41
C SER A 55 0.62 6.13 -13.11
N ARG A 56 1.46 5.83 -14.12
CA ARG A 56 2.68 5.01 -13.96
C ARG A 56 2.45 3.65 -13.27
N SER A 57 1.19 3.27 -13.07
CA SER A 57 0.79 1.93 -12.68
C SER A 57 0.92 1.04 -13.89
N VAL A 58 1.23 -0.23 -13.65
CA VAL A 58 1.11 -1.26 -14.67
C VAL A 58 -0.33 -1.24 -15.20
N LYS A 59 -0.52 -1.61 -16.46
CA LYS A 59 -1.84 -1.61 -17.10
C LYS A 59 -2.72 -2.74 -16.56
N ASP A 60 -3.76 -2.41 -15.81
CA ASP A 60 -4.61 -3.38 -15.08
C ASP A 60 -5.26 -4.46 -15.97
N ALA A 61 -5.40 -4.20 -17.28
CA ALA A 61 -5.86 -5.22 -18.23
C ALA A 61 -4.86 -6.39 -18.42
N LEU A 62 -3.60 -6.20 -18.04
CA LEU A 62 -2.49 -7.14 -18.25
C LEU A 62 -1.98 -7.81 -16.98
N TYR A 63 -2.45 -7.37 -15.81
CA TYR A 63 -2.07 -7.96 -14.53
C TYR A 63 -3.15 -7.78 -13.47
N THR A 64 -3.13 -8.61 -12.44
CA THR A 64 -3.90 -8.39 -11.21
C THR A 64 -3.01 -8.56 -10.00
N LEU A 65 -3.29 -7.80 -8.94
CA LEU A 65 -2.65 -7.88 -7.64
C LEU A 65 -3.74 -7.92 -6.56
N ASP A 66 -3.76 -9.01 -5.79
CA ASP A 66 -4.48 -9.06 -4.51
C ASP A 66 -3.48 -9.20 -3.38
N ILE A 67 -3.74 -8.51 -2.27
CA ILE A 67 -2.99 -8.66 -1.02
C ILE A 67 -3.93 -9.26 0.03
N ILE A 68 -3.48 -10.35 0.64
CA ILE A 68 -4.15 -10.99 1.76
C ILE A 68 -3.38 -10.61 3.02
N ILE A 69 -4.05 -9.88 3.88
CA ILE A 69 -3.60 -9.57 5.24
C ILE A 69 -3.68 -10.83 6.12
N SER A 70 -2.74 -11.00 7.03
CA SER A 70 -2.68 -12.16 7.92
C SER A 70 -3.66 -12.05 9.08
N GLU A 71 -3.81 -10.84 9.63
CA GLU A 71 -4.75 -10.55 10.71
C GLU A 71 -5.88 -9.67 10.16
N PRO A 72 -7.17 -9.97 10.46
CA PRO A 72 -8.28 -9.19 9.93
C PRO A 72 -8.20 -7.70 10.29
N CYS A 73 -8.31 -6.86 9.26
CA CYS A 73 -8.50 -5.41 9.38
C CYS A 73 -9.98 -5.07 9.26
N TRP A 74 -10.44 -4.03 9.96
CA TRP A 74 -11.85 -3.62 9.94
C TRP A 74 -12.35 -3.18 8.56
N ASN A 75 -11.50 -2.52 7.75
CA ASN A 75 -11.87 -1.94 6.45
C ASN A 75 -11.00 -2.40 5.26
N TRP A 76 -10.42 -3.60 5.31
CA TRP A 76 -9.60 -4.10 4.20
C TRP A 76 -10.44 -4.83 3.14
N ASP A 77 -10.32 -4.40 1.88
CA ASP A 77 -10.84 -5.06 0.69
C ASP A 77 -9.89 -4.78 -0.50
N ASN A 78 -9.64 -5.78 -1.35
CA ASN A 78 -8.83 -5.65 -2.56
C ASN A 78 -9.57 -4.93 -3.69
N ASP A 79 -10.91 -4.91 -3.67
CA ASP A 79 -11.74 -4.25 -4.66
C ASP A 79 -12.01 -2.78 -4.33
N ILE A 80 -12.11 -2.45 -3.04
CA ILE A 80 -12.42 -1.12 -2.51
C ILE A 80 -11.62 -0.88 -1.22
N TYR A 81 -10.44 -0.26 -1.30
CA TYR A 81 -9.78 0.22 -0.08
C TYR A 81 -10.55 1.43 0.47
N ASN A 82 -11.38 1.22 1.49
CA ASN A 82 -11.81 2.32 2.33
C ASN A 82 -10.76 2.51 3.42
N ALA A 83 -9.66 3.22 3.13
CA ALA A 83 -9.01 3.95 4.23
C ALA A 83 -10.11 4.70 4.98
N PRO A 84 -10.13 4.72 6.32
CA PRO A 84 -11.10 5.52 7.05
C PRO A 84 -10.97 6.96 6.56
N ALA A 85 -11.91 7.36 5.71
CA ALA A 85 -12.03 8.75 5.35
C ALA A 85 -12.52 9.44 6.62
N ARG A 86 -11.84 10.52 7.00
CA ARG A 86 -12.33 11.41 8.07
C ARG A 86 -13.81 11.72 7.81
N PRO A 87 -14.66 11.91 8.83
CA PRO A 87 -16.00 12.44 8.61
C PRO A 87 -15.93 13.70 7.74
N GLY A 88 -16.46 13.64 6.51
CA GLY A 88 -16.41 14.73 5.52
C GLY A 88 -15.36 14.59 4.42
N PHE A 89 -14.61 13.48 4.34
CA PHE A 89 -13.72 13.14 3.23
C PHE A 89 -14.26 11.91 2.48
N GLU A 90 -14.06 11.85 1.17
CA GLU A 90 -14.34 10.64 0.39
C GLU A 90 -13.18 9.66 0.59
N PRO A 91 -13.43 8.38 0.90
CA PRO A 91 -12.35 7.39 1.03
C PRO A 91 -11.63 7.26 -0.31
N ASP A 92 -10.30 7.39 -0.27
CA ASP A 92 -9.47 7.09 -1.43
C ASP A 92 -9.54 5.58 -1.69
N VAL A 93 -10.37 5.19 -2.66
CA VAL A 93 -10.51 3.81 -3.13
C VAL A 93 -9.26 3.40 -3.89
N ASN A 94 -8.19 3.07 -3.16
CA ASN A 94 -6.93 2.64 -3.73
C ASN A 94 -6.85 1.12 -3.73
N ARG A 95 -7.23 0.50 -4.85
CA ARG A 95 -6.86 -0.90 -5.09
C ARG A 95 -5.35 -1.04 -4.96
N PRO A 96 -4.83 -2.12 -4.34
CA PRO A 96 -3.40 -2.43 -4.43
C PRO A 96 -3.01 -2.50 -5.90
N THR A 97 -2.21 -1.55 -6.37
CA THR A 97 -1.69 -1.57 -7.74
C THR A 97 -0.19 -1.81 -7.70
N PHE A 98 0.33 -2.34 -8.80
CA PHE A 98 1.76 -2.28 -9.05
C PHE A 98 2.09 -1.00 -9.81
N GLY A 99 3.00 -0.22 -9.25
CA GLY A 99 3.76 0.78 -9.99
C GLY A 99 4.95 0.16 -10.71
N LEU A 100 5.59 0.97 -11.56
CA LEU A 100 6.89 0.65 -12.13
C LEU A 100 7.92 1.68 -11.67
N SER A 101 9.04 1.20 -11.13
CA SER A 101 10.21 2.03 -10.82
C SER A 101 11.46 1.48 -11.47
N ARG A 102 12.44 2.36 -11.74
CA ARG A 102 13.77 1.98 -12.21
C ARG A 102 14.82 2.40 -11.19
N TYR A 103 15.68 1.47 -10.82
CA TYR A 103 16.75 1.69 -9.84
C TYR A 103 17.95 0.78 -10.11
N ASN A 104 19.16 1.32 -10.05
CA ASN A 104 20.42 0.57 -10.30
C ASN A 104 20.35 -0.35 -11.53
N GLU A 105 19.88 0.19 -12.68
CA GLU A 105 19.74 -0.51 -13.97
C GLU A 105 18.63 -1.58 -14.06
N TYR A 106 17.95 -1.89 -12.96
CA TYR A 106 16.81 -2.83 -12.93
C TYR A 106 15.47 -2.09 -12.90
N SER A 107 14.46 -2.73 -13.47
CA SER A 107 13.05 -2.37 -13.35
C SER A 107 12.40 -3.17 -12.22
N TYR A 108 11.51 -2.52 -11.47
CA TYR A 108 10.84 -3.12 -10.32
C TYR A 108 9.34 -2.92 -10.42
N LEU A 109 8.59 -3.98 -10.18
CA LEU A 109 7.19 -3.88 -9.78
C LEU A 109 7.15 -3.38 -8.35
N THR A 110 6.51 -2.23 -8.14
CA THR A 110 6.47 -1.58 -6.83
C THR A 110 5.08 -1.64 -6.24
N ASN A 111 4.96 -2.13 -5.03
CA ASN A 111 3.73 -2.00 -4.25
C ASN A 111 4.05 -1.25 -2.95
N GLN A 112 3.35 -0.15 -2.77
CA GLN A 112 3.50 0.75 -1.62
C GLN A 112 2.12 1.07 -1.09
N PHE A 113 1.86 0.72 0.17
CA PHE A 113 0.60 1.04 0.82
C PHE A 113 0.79 1.18 2.33
N GLY A 114 -0.14 1.87 2.98
CA GLY A 114 -0.18 2.03 4.43
C GLY A 114 -1.43 1.40 5.00
N LEU A 115 -1.31 0.71 6.14
CA LEU A 115 -2.46 0.21 6.90
C LEU A 115 -2.66 1.05 8.17
N PRO A 116 -3.88 1.53 8.46
CA PRO A 116 -4.17 2.36 9.62
C PRO A 116 -3.99 1.57 10.93
N ILE A 117 -3.20 2.09 11.88
CA ILE A 117 -2.88 1.39 13.13
C ILE A 117 -4.13 1.13 13.99
N ASP A 118 -5.10 2.04 13.95
CA ASP A 118 -6.31 1.94 14.77
C ASP A 118 -7.33 0.91 14.23
N ASP A 119 -7.30 0.62 12.93
CA ASP A 119 -8.27 -0.27 12.27
C ASP A 119 -7.65 -1.60 11.77
N CYS A 120 -6.32 -1.69 11.77
CA CYS A 120 -5.57 -2.86 11.35
C CYS A 120 -4.57 -3.29 12.42
N PRO A 121 -4.64 -4.55 12.90
CA PRO A 121 -3.54 -5.14 13.63
C PRO A 121 -2.23 -5.10 12.82
N LYS A 122 -1.10 -5.18 13.51
CA LYS A 122 0.22 -5.30 12.91
C LYS A 122 0.26 -6.52 11.98
N GLN A 123 0.59 -6.31 10.70
CA GLN A 123 0.68 -7.36 9.69
C GLN A 123 2.14 -7.80 9.53
N GLU A 124 2.56 -8.79 10.30
CA GLU A 124 3.93 -9.35 10.21
C GLU A 124 4.08 -10.30 9.01
N MET A 125 2.97 -10.67 8.36
CA MET A 125 2.92 -11.51 7.17
C MET A 125 1.88 -10.97 6.20
N LEU A 126 2.23 -10.89 4.92
CA LEU A 126 1.31 -10.52 3.83
C LEU A 126 1.48 -11.51 2.67
N THR A 127 0.38 -11.94 2.08
CA THR A 127 0.39 -12.80 0.89
C THR A 127 -0.05 -12.02 -0.34
N TYR A 128 0.83 -11.93 -1.32
CA TYR A 128 0.60 -11.29 -2.61
C TYR A 128 0.18 -12.35 -3.62
N LYS A 129 -0.95 -12.16 -4.27
CA LYS A 129 -1.41 -12.98 -5.39
C LYS A 129 -1.30 -12.18 -6.67
N ILE A 130 -0.39 -12.62 -7.54
CA ILE A 130 0.02 -11.89 -8.73
C ILE A 130 -0.34 -12.73 -9.94
N LYS A 131 -1.12 -12.16 -10.85
CA LYS A 131 -1.30 -12.71 -12.20
C LYS A 131 -0.67 -11.76 -13.18
N CYS A 132 0.37 -12.20 -13.88
CA CYS A 132 1.05 -11.37 -14.88
C CYS A 132 1.64 -12.26 -15.99
N PRO A 133 0.89 -12.53 -17.06
CA PRO A 133 1.37 -13.38 -18.15
C PRO A 133 2.64 -12.87 -18.84
N TYR A 134 2.88 -11.56 -18.78
CA TYR A 134 4.09 -10.96 -19.32
C TYR A 134 5.36 -11.44 -18.59
N ILE A 135 5.30 -11.57 -17.26
CA ILE A 135 6.44 -11.97 -16.43
C ILE A 135 6.54 -13.49 -16.34
N PHE A 136 5.43 -14.17 -16.07
CA PHE A 136 5.42 -15.61 -15.79
C PHE A 136 5.27 -16.48 -17.03
N GLY A 137 4.90 -15.91 -18.18
CA GLY A 137 4.68 -16.65 -19.41
C GLY A 137 3.40 -17.50 -19.44
N ASP A 138 2.57 -17.43 -18.39
CA ASP A 138 1.34 -18.20 -18.28
C ASP A 138 0.14 -17.37 -17.75
N GLY A 139 -1.04 -18.00 -17.67
CA GLY A 139 -2.26 -17.36 -17.19
C GLY A 139 -2.55 -17.57 -15.69
N ALA A 140 -1.61 -18.15 -14.94
CA ALA A 140 -1.80 -18.55 -13.56
C ALA A 140 -1.67 -17.38 -12.57
N VAL A 141 -2.13 -17.62 -11.36
CA VAL A 141 -1.93 -16.71 -10.21
C VAL A 141 -0.78 -17.29 -9.40
N HIS A 142 0.30 -16.53 -9.28
CA HIS A 142 1.46 -16.89 -8.47
C HIS A 142 1.35 -16.25 -7.09
N GLU A 143 1.72 -17.00 -6.07
CA GLU A 143 1.65 -16.57 -4.68
C GLU A 143 3.04 -16.23 -4.14
N LEU A 144 3.14 -15.05 -3.55
CA LEU A 144 4.35 -14.53 -2.92
C LEU A 144 4.03 -14.16 -1.47
N VAL A 145 4.63 -14.86 -0.52
CA VAL A 145 4.45 -14.59 0.91
C VAL A 145 5.60 -13.74 1.40
N THR A 146 5.29 -12.63 2.07
CA THR A 146 6.29 -11.70 2.61
C THR A 146 6.18 -11.62 4.13
N TYR A 147 7.33 -11.44 4.78
CA TYR A 147 7.43 -11.36 6.24
C TYR A 147 8.11 -10.05 6.66
N TRP A 148 7.54 -9.43 7.68
CA TRP A 148 7.81 -8.04 8.03
C TRP A 148 8.09 -7.88 9.53
N GLU A 149 9.11 -7.09 9.86
CA GLU A 149 9.33 -6.58 11.20
C GLU A 149 8.77 -5.15 11.27
N ILE A 150 7.92 -4.86 12.25
CA ILE A 150 7.26 -3.55 12.39
C ILE A 150 7.85 -2.80 13.58
N PRO A 151 8.69 -1.77 13.35
CA PRO A 151 9.31 -0.98 14.42
C PRO A 151 8.28 -0.36 15.37
N ASN A 152 8.70 -0.11 16.61
CA ASN A 152 7.89 0.57 17.61
C ASN A 152 8.15 2.08 17.57
N GLU A 153 7.62 2.74 16.55
CA GLU A 153 7.72 4.19 16.33
C GLU A 153 6.42 4.74 15.78
N ARG A 154 6.30 6.07 15.72
CA ARG A 154 5.13 6.74 15.16
C ARG A 154 5.18 6.66 13.63
N ASN A 155 4.15 6.07 13.02
CA ASN A 155 4.10 5.78 11.58
C ASN A 155 5.25 4.89 11.07
N PRO A 156 5.37 3.64 11.58
CA PRO A 156 6.50 2.79 11.28
C PRO A 156 6.51 2.38 9.81
N SER A 157 7.72 2.33 9.22
CA SER A 157 7.92 1.62 7.95
C SER A 157 8.31 0.17 8.24
N ALA A 158 7.50 -0.76 7.78
CA ALA A 158 7.72 -2.19 7.97
C ALA A 158 8.98 -2.63 7.21
N LYS A 159 9.76 -3.51 7.84
CA LYS A 159 11.02 -4.02 7.34
C LYS A 159 10.84 -5.43 6.77
N CYS A 160 10.91 -5.57 5.44
CA CYS A 160 10.79 -6.88 4.81
C CYS A 160 12.07 -7.69 5.04
N TYR A 161 11.98 -8.81 5.76
CA TYR A 161 13.17 -9.62 6.07
C TYR A 161 13.18 -10.97 5.36
N ARG A 162 12.04 -11.40 4.80
CA ARG A 162 11.94 -12.66 4.07
C ARG A 162 10.80 -12.62 3.06
N ILE A 163 11.02 -13.27 1.92
CA ILE A 163 10.00 -13.55 0.92
C ILE A 163 10.05 -15.04 0.59
N THR A 164 8.90 -15.67 0.43
CA THR A 164 8.76 -17.03 -0.09
C THR A 164 8.00 -16.97 -1.41
N PHE A 165 8.57 -17.53 -2.46
CA PHE A 165 7.97 -17.59 -3.80
C PHE A 165 8.22 -18.98 -4.39
N GLU A 166 7.15 -19.71 -4.73
CA GLU A 166 7.22 -21.06 -5.33
C GLU A 166 8.12 -22.05 -4.57
N GLY A 167 8.14 -21.94 -3.24
CA GLY A 167 8.95 -22.79 -2.36
C GLY A 167 10.40 -22.33 -2.18
N ASN A 168 10.83 -21.29 -2.91
CA ASN A 168 12.13 -20.65 -2.74
C ASN A 168 12.06 -19.50 -1.73
N GLU A 169 13.10 -19.36 -0.91
CA GLU A 169 13.26 -18.22 -0.01
C GLU A 169 14.18 -17.16 -0.63
N VAL A 170 13.75 -15.90 -0.55
CA VAL A 170 14.48 -14.73 -1.02
C VAL A 170 14.65 -13.77 0.16
N THR A 171 15.87 -13.26 0.34
CA THR A 171 16.18 -12.25 1.37
C THR A 171 16.15 -10.86 0.74
N PRO A 172 15.16 -10.01 1.09
CA PRO A 172 15.10 -8.64 0.61
C PRO A 172 16.23 -7.79 1.20
N SER A 173 16.55 -6.68 0.54
CA SER A 173 17.53 -5.70 1.01
C SER A 173 16.93 -4.30 1.00
N PRO A 174 17.28 -3.43 1.95
CA PRO A 174 16.87 -2.03 1.90
C PRO A 174 17.53 -1.31 0.72
N MET A 175 16.84 -0.35 0.10
CA MET A 175 17.45 0.51 -0.92
C MET A 175 18.47 1.46 -0.30
N ASP A 176 19.62 1.67 -0.95
CA ASP A 176 20.74 2.47 -0.42
C ASP A 176 20.36 3.89 0.02
N LYS A 177 19.37 4.50 -0.64
CA LYS A 177 18.92 5.90 -0.40
C LYS A 177 17.57 6.01 0.31
N TYR A 178 16.86 4.90 0.45
CA TYR A 178 15.51 4.83 0.99
C TYR A 178 15.39 3.54 1.80
N ASP A 179 15.90 3.56 3.03
CA ASP A 179 16.00 2.39 3.91
C ASP A 179 14.64 1.80 4.33
N TYR A 180 13.55 2.54 4.10
CA TYR A 180 12.17 2.11 4.26
C TYR A 180 11.58 1.40 3.03
N ASN A 181 12.30 1.33 1.91
CA ASN A 181 11.92 0.59 0.71
C ASN A 181 12.77 -0.69 0.60
N TYR A 182 12.12 -1.83 0.44
CA TYR A 182 12.79 -3.12 0.35
C TYR A 182 12.76 -3.66 -1.08
N THR A 183 13.93 -4.01 -1.60
CA THR A 183 14.09 -4.63 -2.91
C THR A 183 14.34 -6.13 -2.78
N ALA A 184 13.82 -6.89 -3.74
CA ALA A 184 14.13 -8.31 -3.89
C ALA A 184 14.27 -8.66 -5.37
N ALA A 185 15.16 -9.60 -5.67
CA ALA A 185 15.29 -10.21 -6.99
C ALA A 185 14.73 -11.62 -6.95
N ILE A 186 13.75 -11.89 -7.80
CA ILE A 186 13.14 -13.21 -7.99
C ILE A 186 13.65 -13.75 -9.32
N ILE A 187 14.36 -14.87 -9.27
CA ILE A 187 14.86 -15.57 -10.46
C ILE A 187 13.83 -16.61 -10.88
N LEU A 188 13.38 -16.55 -12.13
CA LEU A 188 12.45 -17.51 -12.73
C LEU A 188 13.23 -18.51 -13.60
N GLU A 189 12.89 -19.79 -13.49
CA GLU A 189 13.50 -20.92 -14.23
C GLU A 189 12.82 -21.20 -15.58
#